data_AF-A0A0F7S4P7-F1
#
_entry.id   AF-A0A0F7S4P7-F1
#
_cell.length_a   1.000
_cell.length_b   1.000
_cell.length_c   1.000
_cell.angle_alpha   90.00
_cell.angle_beta   90.00
_cell.angle_gamma   90.00
#
_symmetry.space_group_name_H-M   'P 1'
#
loop_
_entity.id
_entity.type
_entity.pdbx_description
1 polymer ?
#
loop_
_entity_poly.entity_id
_entity_poly.type
_entity_poly.pdbx_seq_one_letter_code
_entity_poly.pdbx_strand_id
1 'polypeptide(L)'
;MERRHGPPTTAGIGLIQNTHTGDPWAGQPKYSKGMVTTISIIILIFATASMHSRWKRFQHQRYTNDPNTLEKTAHGLSSGRLARPVAALRMLSYRRPPSRRLGLINFRLPVLGATLALCAFMLGFTIWTFVVQPYYRIDHSFGSPPLALRAGMMALGLMPFIYVLGSKVNFISLLTGVSHEKLQVYHQWLARFMLFLATVHVIPFIYQPLAESGAAGLRNVFFSDSINTTGVVAYVCLFVLSFASMTGIRERCYELFLLIHIPVAILFLGYMFVHCQALLTSWRYLWATAALYMLSVFLRFATQLQQNSFLSLAKCRIEALPGGLTKMTVESALRWRPGQHVSSCRQSY
;
A
#
# COMPACT_ATOMS: atom_id res chain seq x y z
N MET A 1 9.19 -59.92 13.53
CA MET A 1 10.27 -58.91 13.53
C MET A 1 9.65 -57.55 13.81
N GLU A 2 9.68 -57.15 15.06
CA GLU A 2 8.99 -55.97 15.61
C GLU A 2 9.97 -54.78 15.61
N ARG A 3 9.70 -53.74 14.80
CA ARG A 3 10.47 -52.49 14.86
C ARG A 3 9.86 -51.60 15.95
N ARG A 4 10.54 -51.50 17.09
CA ARG A 4 10.24 -50.50 18.12
C ARG A 4 10.66 -49.12 17.62
N HIS A 5 9.69 -48.23 17.42
CA HIS A 5 9.96 -46.80 17.29
C HIS A 5 10.16 -46.20 18.68
N GLY A 6 11.34 -45.62 18.92
CA GLY A 6 11.63 -44.87 20.13
C GLY A 6 10.81 -43.56 20.19
N PRO A 7 10.68 -42.95 21.39
CA PRO A 7 9.93 -41.72 21.56
C PRO A 7 10.64 -40.56 20.82
N PRO A 8 9.89 -39.64 20.19
CA PRO A 8 10.49 -38.49 19.52
C PRO A 8 11.13 -37.57 20.58
N THR A 9 12.43 -37.39 20.42
CA THR A 9 13.27 -36.50 21.22
C THR A 9 12.80 -35.05 21.12
N THR A 10 12.76 -34.45 22.31
CA THR A 10 12.44 -33.07 22.67
C THR A 10 13.26 -32.04 21.87
N ALA A 11 12.70 -31.48 20.79
CA ALA A 11 13.21 -30.25 20.15
C ALA A 11 12.13 -29.47 19.38
N GLY A 12 10.85 -29.66 19.70
CA GLY A 12 9.74 -28.83 19.22
C GLY A 12 9.36 -27.82 20.28
N ILE A 13 9.85 -26.59 20.15
CA ILE A 13 9.60 -25.49 21.09
C ILE A 13 8.08 -25.19 21.14
N GLY A 14 7.42 -25.72 22.18
CA GLY A 14 6.38 -25.02 22.96
C GLY A 14 5.05 -24.62 22.28
N LEU A 15 4.51 -25.39 21.33
CA LEU A 15 3.22 -25.04 20.69
C LEU A 15 2.08 -26.07 20.78
N ILE A 16 2.22 -27.18 21.52
CA ILE A 16 1.15 -28.20 21.59
C ILE A 16 0.93 -28.73 23.00
N GLN A 17 0.79 -27.84 23.98
CA GLN A 17 0.20 -28.21 25.26
C GLN A 17 -0.67 -27.06 25.72
N ASN A 18 -1.98 -27.32 25.78
CA ASN A 18 -3.07 -26.48 26.32
C ASN A 18 -3.96 -25.76 25.30
N THR A 19 -4.69 -26.52 24.46
CA THR A 19 -6.04 -26.11 24.05
C THR A 19 -6.98 -27.33 24.13
N HIS A 20 -7.99 -27.25 24.99
CA HIS A 20 -9.07 -28.25 25.15
C HIS A 20 -9.95 -28.43 23.88
N THR A 21 -9.53 -27.87 22.73
CA THR A 21 -10.24 -27.93 21.45
C THR A 21 -9.35 -28.31 20.27
N GLY A 22 -8.06 -28.65 20.48
CA GLY A 22 -7.17 -29.09 19.39
C GLY A 22 -6.90 -28.03 18.31
N ASP A 23 -7.40 -26.80 18.49
CA ASP A 23 -7.18 -25.70 17.57
C ASP A 23 -5.86 -24.97 17.95
N PRO A 24 -4.79 -25.08 17.14
CA PRO A 24 -3.53 -24.38 17.39
C PRO A 24 -3.66 -22.85 17.29
N TRP A 25 -4.81 -22.33 16.85
CA TRP A 25 -5.06 -20.91 16.60
C TRP A 25 -5.77 -20.19 17.75
N ALA A 26 -6.19 -20.87 18.82
CA ALA A 26 -6.94 -20.27 19.93
C ALA A 26 -6.19 -19.10 20.64
N GLY A 27 -4.86 -19.09 20.60
CA GLY A 27 -4.01 -18.03 21.16
C GLY A 27 -3.75 -16.82 20.22
N GLN A 28 -4.11 -16.92 18.93
CA GLN A 28 -3.85 -15.88 17.92
C GLN A 28 -4.35 -14.46 18.28
N PRO A 29 -5.53 -14.28 18.92
CA PRO A 29 -6.02 -12.95 19.26
C PRO A 29 -5.08 -12.16 20.19
N LYS A 30 -4.31 -12.85 21.05
CA LYS A 30 -3.34 -12.21 21.96
C LYS A 30 -2.20 -11.54 21.18
N TYR A 31 -1.66 -12.23 20.17
CA TYR A 31 -0.60 -11.71 19.31
C TYR A 31 -1.08 -10.57 18.43
N SER A 32 -2.31 -10.66 17.90
CA SER A 32 -2.91 -9.57 17.13
C SER A 32 -3.06 -8.30 17.95
N LYS A 33 -3.52 -8.39 19.21
CA LYS A 33 -3.63 -7.23 20.11
C LYS A 33 -2.27 -6.58 20.33
N GLY A 34 -1.22 -7.37 20.58
CA GLY A 34 0.15 -6.88 20.75
C GLY A 34 0.70 -6.19 19.50
N MET A 35 0.53 -6.76 18.31
CA MET A 35 0.93 -6.12 17.06
C MET A 35 0.19 -4.80 16.83
N VAL A 36 -1.13 -4.77 17.06
CA VAL A 36 -1.94 -3.57 16.85
C VAL A 36 -1.51 -2.45 17.80
N THR A 37 -1.27 -2.75 19.08
CA THR A 37 -0.79 -1.73 20.03
C THR A 37 0.59 -1.23 19.65
N THR A 38 1.54 -2.10 19.31
CA THR A 38 2.89 -1.68 18.89
C THR A 38 2.86 -0.80 17.64
N ILE A 39 2.12 -1.22 16.60
CA ILE A 39 2.00 -0.44 15.36
C ILE A 39 1.32 0.91 15.64
N SER A 40 0.27 0.94 16.47
CA SER A 40 -0.43 2.17 16.84
C SER A 40 0.47 3.16 17.59
N ILE A 41 1.32 2.66 18.49
CA ILE A 41 2.32 3.48 19.19
C ILE A 41 3.33 4.06 18.21
N ILE A 42 3.85 3.25 17.27
CA ILE A 42 4.79 3.72 16.24
C ILE A 42 4.15 4.81 15.37
N ILE A 43 2.91 4.61 14.92
CA ILE A 43 2.16 5.59 14.13
C ILE A 43 1.97 6.88 14.94
N LEU A 44 1.61 6.79 16.22
CA LEU A 44 1.42 7.95 17.09
C LEU A 44 2.72 8.74 17.29
N ILE A 45 3.84 8.06 17.54
CA ILE A 45 5.17 8.69 17.66
C ILE A 45 5.53 9.40 16.34
N PHE A 46 5.31 8.75 15.20
CA PHE A 46 5.64 9.35 13.91
C PHE A 46 4.72 10.53 13.56
N ALA A 47 3.43 10.43 13.88
CA ALA A 47 2.45 11.49 13.67
C ALA A 47 2.77 12.72 14.53
N THR A 48 3.05 12.52 15.83
CA THR A 48 3.44 13.60 16.74
C THR A 48 4.76 14.25 16.34
N ALA A 49 5.77 13.47 15.96
CA ALA A 49 7.03 13.99 15.43
C ALA A 49 6.83 14.79 14.13
N SER A 50 5.96 14.31 13.24
CA SER A 50 5.61 14.99 11.99
C SER A 50 4.90 16.32 12.25
N MET A 51 3.88 16.32 13.13
CA MET A 51 3.16 17.52 13.55
C MET A 51 4.09 18.53 14.22
N HIS A 52 4.95 18.08 15.14
CA HIS A 52 5.94 18.92 15.79
C HIS A 52 6.93 19.53 14.79
N SER A 53 7.39 18.76 13.81
CA SER A 53 8.28 19.27 12.75
C SER A 53 7.60 20.34 11.88
N ARG A 54 6.30 20.20 11.61
CA ARG A 54 5.51 21.20 10.88
C ARG A 54 5.29 22.45 11.71
N TRP A 55 4.96 22.30 12.99
CA TRP A 55 4.82 23.42 13.91
C TRP A 55 6.13 24.20 14.02
N LYS A 56 7.29 23.53 14.17
CA LYS A 56 8.60 24.19 14.15
C LYS A 56 8.87 24.94 12.85
N ARG A 57 8.57 24.36 11.67
CA ARG A 57 8.72 25.05 10.37
C ARG A 57 7.82 26.28 10.26
N PHE A 58 6.57 26.17 10.73
CA PHE A 58 5.62 27.26 10.74
C PHE A 58 6.07 28.39 11.67
N GLN A 59 6.55 28.06 12.86
CA GLN A 59 7.18 29.03 13.76
C GLN A 59 8.42 29.66 13.10
N HIS A 60 9.33 28.86 12.54
CA HIS A 60 10.53 29.38 11.89
C HIS A 60 10.20 30.32 10.72
N GLN A 61 9.17 30.03 9.92
CA GLN A 61 8.68 30.94 8.88
C GLN A 61 8.13 32.25 9.43
N ARG A 62 7.48 32.24 10.61
CA ARG A 62 7.07 33.47 11.30
C ARG A 62 8.27 34.27 11.79
N TYR A 63 9.28 33.60 12.35
CA TYR A 63 10.52 34.24 12.79
C TYR A 63 11.32 34.84 11.63
N THR A 64 11.49 34.15 10.49
CA THR A 64 12.27 34.65 9.34
C THR A 64 11.63 35.80 8.58
N ASN A 65 10.34 36.04 8.77
CA ASN A 65 9.64 37.20 8.20
C ASN A 65 9.81 38.46 9.06
N ASP A 66 10.49 38.36 10.21
CA ASP A 66 10.90 39.51 11.01
C ASP A 66 12.30 39.99 10.56
N PRO A 67 12.40 41.18 9.94
CA PRO A 67 13.66 41.68 9.36
C PRO A 67 14.82 41.79 10.37
N ASN A 68 14.53 41.92 11.67
CA ASN A 68 15.55 42.10 12.71
C ASN A 68 16.25 40.79 13.16
N THR A 69 15.81 39.62 12.68
CA THR A 69 16.35 38.32 13.11
C THR A 69 17.31 37.64 12.11
N LEU A 70 17.29 38.05 10.83
CA LEU A 70 18.19 37.49 9.81
C LEU A 70 19.67 37.71 10.16
N GLU A 71 19.99 38.86 10.76
CA GLU A 71 21.35 39.23 11.16
C GLU A 71 21.87 38.41 12.37
N LYS A 72 20.98 38.07 13.32
CA LYS A 72 21.34 37.30 14.53
C LYS A 72 21.52 35.79 14.27
N THR A 73 20.85 35.25 13.24
CA THR A 73 20.84 33.79 12.99
C THR A 73 22.13 33.31 12.29
N ALA A 74 22.83 34.20 11.57
CA ALA A 74 24.06 33.87 10.85
C ALA A 74 25.24 33.50 11.77
N HIS A 75 25.23 33.97 13.03
CA HIS A 75 26.34 33.80 13.98
C HIS A 75 26.23 32.58 14.92
N GLY A 76 25.18 31.75 14.81
CA GLY A 76 24.84 30.76 15.84
C GLY A 76 24.80 29.27 15.44
N LEU A 77 25.33 28.86 14.28
CA LEU A 77 25.21 27.46 13.82
C LEU A 77 26.35 26.56 14.34
N SER A 78 26.29 26.20 15.62
CA SER A 78 27.02 25.04 16.13
C SER A 78 26.27 23.75 15.73
N SER A 79 26.84 22.96 14.82
CA SER A 79 26.26 21.68 14.40
C SER A 79 26.39 20.66 15.54
N GLY A 80 25.28 20.28 16.18
CA GLY A 80 25.27 19.27 17.23
C GLY A 80 25.86 17.92 16.79
N ARG A 81 26.35 17.12 17.73
CA ARG A 81 27.04 15.82 17.48
C ARG A 81 26.24 14.83 16.62
N LEU A 82 24.91 14.93 16.61
CA LEU A 82 24.01 14.10 15.81
C LEU A 82 23.76 14.63 14.38
N ALA A 83 24.17 15.85 14.05
CA ALA A 83 23.89 16.46 12.76
C ALA A 83 24.58 15.72 11.60
N ARG A 84 25.85 15.31 11.80
CA ARG A 84 26.64 14.57 10.80
C ARG A 84 26.07 13.18 10.47
N PRO A 85 25.79 12.28 11.44
CA PRO A 85 25.20 10.98 11.12
C PRO A 85 23.78 11.10 10.56
N VAL A 86 22.97 12.05 11.03
CA VAL A 86 21.63 12.30 10.48
C VAL A 86 21.70 12.80 9.03
N ALA A 87 22.67 13.67 8.71
CA ALA A 87 22.89 14.12 7.34
C ALA A 87 23.34 12.96 6.42
N ALA A 88 24.26 12.11 6.90
CA ALA A 88 24.69 10.92 6.15
C ALA A 88 23.54 9.94 5.90
N LEU A 89 22.71 9.66 6.91
CA LEU A 89 21.54 8.80 6.78
C LEU A 89 20.53 9.38 5.78
N ARG A 90 20.29 10.70 5.79
CA ARG A 90 19.45 11.37 4.81
C ARG A 90 20.02 11.24 3.41
N MET A 91 21.33 11.48 3.23
CA MET A 91 22.00 11.36 1.94
C MET A 91 21.84 9.96 1.35
N LEU A 92 22.08 8.92 2.16
CA LEU A 92 21.88 7.53 1.77
C LEU A 92 20.41 7.24 1.42
N SER A 93 19.48 7.71 2.25
CA SER A 93 18.05 7.47 2.08
C SER A 93 17.48 8.10 0.80
N TYR A 94 17.98 9.29 0.43
CA TYR A 94 17.54 10.03 -0.77
C TYR A 94 18.28 9.63 -2.05
N ARG A 95 19.35 8.84 -1.96
CA ARG A 95 20.09 8.37 -3.13
C ARG A 95 19.17 7.55 -4.03
N ARG A 96 19.14 7.90 -5.31
CA ARG A 96 18.38 7.18 -6.32
C ARG A 96 19.30 6.16 -7.01
N PRO A 97 18.98 4.86 -6.98
CA PRO A 97 19.71 3.88 -7.78
C PRO A 97 19.51 4.16 -9.28
N PRO A 98 20.50 3.80 -10.13
CA PRO A 98 20.42 4.04 -11.57
C PRO A 98 19.25 3.26 -12.18
N SER A 99 18.55 3.89 -13.13
CA SER A 99 17.47 3.23 -13.87
C SER A 99 18.04 2.17 -14.80
N ARG A 100 17.48 0.95 -14.77
CA ARG A 100 17.80 -0.11 -15.73
C ARG A 100 16.60 -0.32 -16.66
N ARG A 101 16.81 -0.30 -17.97
CA ARG A 101 15.79 -0.61 -18.97
C ARG A 101 16.00 -2.05 -19.43
N LEU A 102 14.99 -2.91 -19.25
CA LEU A 102 14.97 -4.27 -19.77
C LEU A 102 13.81 -4.37 -20.79
N GLY A 103 14.14 -4.21 -22.07
CA GLY A 103 13.16 -4.21 -23.17
C GLY A 103 12.07 -3.15 -22.99
N LEU A 104 10.81 -3.60 -22.92
CA LEU A 104 9.62 -2.76 -22.71
C LEU A 104 9.47 -2.24 -21.27
N ILE A 105 10.27 -2.74 -20.33
CA ILE A 105 10.14 -2.47 -18.89
C ILE A 105 11.25 -1.52 -18.43
N ASN A 106 10.87 -0.30 -18.06
CA ASN A 106 11.75 0.65 -17.38
C ASN A 106 11.71 0.40 -15.86
N PHE A 107 12.75 -0.24 -15.31
CA PHE A 107 12.91 -0.39 -13.86
C PHE A 107 13.46 0.90 -13.27
N ARG A 108 12.55 1.79 -12.88
CA ARG A 108 12.85 2.97 -12.07
C ARG A 108 12.59 2.63 -10.60
N LEU A 109 13.65 2.28 -9.89
CA LEU A 109 13.56 2.04 -8.46
C LEU A 109 13.34 3.37 -7.71
N PRO A 110 12.52 3.39 -6.65
CA PRO A 110 12.35 4.55 -5.79
C PRO A 110 13.66 4.95 -5.08
N VAL A 111 13.62 6.05 -4.33
CA VAL A 111 14.72 6.41 -3.42
C VAL A 111 15.11 5.22 -2.54
N LEU A 112 16.41 5.05 -2.29
CA LEU A 112 16.96 3.85 -1.66
C LEU A 112 16.28 3.54 -0.32
N GLY A 113 16.03 4.55 0.52
CA GLY A 113 15.37 4.36 1.80
C GLY A 113 13.95 3.79 1.68
N ALA A 114 13.16 4.28 0.72
CA ALA A 114 11.81 3.77 0.47
C ALA A 114 11.85 2.33 -0.06
N THR A 115 12.82 2.02 -0.92
CA THR A 115 13.03 0.67 -1.47
C THR A 115 13.38 -0.32 -0.37
N LEU A 116 14.36 0.01 0.49
CA LEU A 116 14.74 -0.85 1.62
C LEU A 116 13.59 -1.08 2.60
N ALA A 117 12.83 -0.03 2.93
CA ALA A 117 11.66 -0.16 3.80
C ALA A 117 10.57 -1.06 3.21
N LEU A 118 10.26 -0.89 1.91
CA LEU A 118 9.31 -1.74 1.19
C LEU A 118 9.79 -3.20 1.13
N CYS A 119 11.06 -3.42 0.80
CA CYS A 119 11.65 -4.76 0.74
C CYS A 119 11.61 -5.44 2.12
N ALA A 120 11.99 -4.75 3.19
CA ALA A 120 11.93 -5.28 4.55
C ALA A 120 10.50 -5.64 4.95
N PHE A 121 9.53 -4.76 4.66
CA PHE A 121 8.11 -5.02 4.89
C PHE A 121 7.62 -6.25 4.12
N MET A 122 7.82 -6.28 2.80
CA MET A 122 7.37 -7.38 1.94
C MET A 122 8.03 -8.72 2.33
N LEU A 123 9.33 -8.70 2.63
CA LEU A 123 10.07 -9.88 3.07
C LEU A 123 9.54 -10.38 4.42
N GLY A 124 9.35 -9.49 5.40
CA GLY A 124 8.84 -9.86 6.72
C GLY A 124 7.45 -10.51 6.66
N PHE A 125 6.52 -9.94 5.88
CA PHE A 125 5.20 -10.52 5.68
C PHE A 125 5.24 -11.83 4.88
N THR A 126 6.15 -11.94 3.91
CA THR A 126 6.36 -13.19 3.17
C THR A 126 6.88 -14.30 4.09
N ILE A 127 7.91 -14.00 4.89
CA ILE A 127 8.46 -14.92 5.89
C ILE A 127 7.35 -15.34 6.86
N TRP A 128 6.59 -14.40 7.41
CA TRP A 128 5.47 -14.74 8.30
C TRP A 128 4.42 -15.64 7.62
N THR A 129 4.16 -15.40 6.34
CA THR A 129 3.20 -16.19 5.57
C THR A 129 3.63 -17.65 5.47
N PHE A 130 4.92 -17.93 5.32
CA PHE A 130 5.44 -19.30 5.15
C PHE A 130 6.03 -19.93 6.41
N VAL A 131 6.46 -19.18 7.42
CA VAL A 131 7.05 -19.78 8.64
C VAL A 131 6.02 -20.55 9.46
N VAL A 132 4.77 -20.08 9.48
CA VAL A 132 3.75 -20.65 10.37
C VAL A 132 3.06 -21.85 9.70
N GLN A 133 3.25 -23.04 10.26
CA GLN A 133 2.65 -24.30 9.83
C GLN A 133 1.44 -24.68 10.71
N PRO A 134 0.51 -25.55 10.23
CA PRO A 134 0.46 -26.20 8.92
C PRO A 134 -0.04 -25.28 7.79
N TYR A 135 0.24 -25.65 6.53
CA TYR A 135 -0.24 -24.90 5.34
C TYR A 135 -1.60 -25.36 4.84
N TYR A 136 -1.81 -26.67 4.85
CA TYR A 136 -3.01 -27.37 4.38
C TYR A 136 -3.69 -28.05 5.57
N ARG A 137 -4.99 -28.32 5.43
CA ARG A 137 -5.68 -29.21 6.37
C ARG A 137 -5.48 -30.67 5.92
N ILE A 138 -5.81 -31.61 6.81
CA ILE A 138 -5.76 -33.04 6.50
C ILE A 138 -6.80 -33.37 5.41
N ASP A 139 -7.96 -32.72 5.46
CA ASP A 139 -9.05 -32.88 4.49
C ASP A 139 -9.75 -31.52 4.29
N HIS A 140 -10.24 -31.24 3.08
CA HIS A 140 -10.89 -29.96 2.76
C HIS A 140 -12.23 -29.76 3.49
N SER A 141 -12.89 -30.84 3.93
CA SER A 141 -14.15 -30.79 4.70
C SER A 141 -14.01 -30.10 6.06
N PHE A 142 -12.79 -30.08 6.63
CA PHE A 142 -12.52 -29.33 7.86
C PHE A 142 -12.52 -27.82 7.66
N GLY A 143 -12.62 -27.33 6.42
CA GLY A 143 -12.69 -25.91 6.07
C GLY A 143 -11.44 -25.40 5.35
N SER A 144 -11.36 -24.08 5.18
CA SER A 144 -10.35 -23.45 4.32
C SER A 144 -8.89 -23.74 4.76
N PRO A 145 -7.94 -23.84 3.80
CA PRO A 145 -6.54 -24.06 4.09
C PRO A 145 -5.93 -22.92 4.94
N PRO A 146 -5.18 -23.21 6.02
CA PRO A 146 -4.60 -22.17 6.87
C PRO A 146 -3.68 -21.18 6.15
N LEU A 147 -2.87 -21.65 5.19
CA LEU A 147 -2.01 -20.78 4.38
C LEU A 147 -2.84 -19.78 3.57
N ALA A 148 -3.94 -20.25 2.96
CA ALA A 148 -4.83 -19.41 2.17
C ALA A 148 -5.52 -18.35 3.03
N LEU A 149 -6.05 -18.72 4.20
CA LEU A 149 -6.68 -17.78 5.12
C LEU A 149 -5.72 -16.68 5.56
N ARG A 150 -4.47 -17.05 5.89
CA ARG A 150 -3.44 -16.09 6.31
C ARG A 150 -3.07 -15.12 5.19
N ALA A 151 -2.73 -15.64 4.01
CA ALA A 151 -2.36 -14.81 2.87
C ALA A 151 -3.51 -13.90 2.43
N GLY A 152 -4.74 -14.42 2.44
CA GLY A 152 -5.95 -13.66 2.11
C GLY A 152 -6.21 -12.52 3.10
N MET A 153 -6.12 -12.78 4.41
CA MET A 153 -6.31 -11.73 5.43
C MET A 153 -5.18 -10.68 5.40
N MET A 154 -3.95 -11.08 5.10
CA MET A 154 -2.85 -10.14 4.89
C MET A 154 -3.07 -9.26 3.65
N ALA A 155 -3.49 -9.85 2.53
CA ALA A 155 -3.85 -9.10 1.33
C ALA A 155 -4.99 -8.11 1.59
N LEU A 156 -6.04 -8.56 2.29
CA LEU A 156 -7.17 -7.73 2.69
C LEU A 156 -6.74 -6.59 3.62
N GLY A 157 -5.80 -6.84 4.53
CA GLY A 157 -5.23 -5.81 5.41
C GLY A 157 -4.50 -4.69 4.66
N LEU A 158 -3.98 -4.95 3.45
CA LEU A 158 -3.32 -3.94 2.63
C LEU A 158 -4.30 -3.02 1.88
N MET A 159 -5.54 -3.47 1.65
CA MET A 159 -6.54 -2.76 0.84
C MET A 159 -6.77 -1.30 1.26
N PRO A 160 -7.04 -0.97 2.55
CA PRO A 160 -7.29 0.40 2.94
C PRO A 160 -6.12 1.33 2.60
N PHE A 161 -4.89 0.85 2.82
CA PHE A 161 -3.68 1.61 2.55
C PHE A 161 -3.45 1.81 1.05
N ILE A 162 -3.67 0.77 0.23
CA ILE A 162 -3.51 0.86 -1.23
C ILE A 162 -4.45 1.94 -1.79
N TYR A 163 -5.72 1.97 -1.39
CA TYR A 163 -6.69 2.97 -1.88
C TYR A 163 -6.35 4.39 -1.44
N VAL A 164 -5.96 4.58 -0.17
CA VAL A 164 -5.56 5.90 0.34
C VAL A 164 -4.30 6.41 -0.36
N LEU A 165 -3.27 5.57 -0.49
CA LEU A 165 -2.00 5.95 -1.12
C LEU A 165 -2.14 6.24 -2.62
N GLY A 166 -3.15 5.65 -3.29
CA GLY A 166 -3.47 5.93 -4.68
C GLY A 166 -4.21 7.27 -4.90
N SER A 167 -4.89 7.77 -3.87
CA SER A 167 -5.78 8.94 -3.99
C SER A 167 -5.04 10.28 -3.99
N LYS A 168 -5.41 11.22 -4.89
CA LYS A 168 -4.77 12.55 -4.97
C LYS A 168 -4.91 13.35 -3.67
N VAL A 169 -6.13 13.38 -3.13
CA VAL A 169 -6.38 13.89 -1.78
C VAL A 169 -6.26 12.72 -0.83
N ASN A 170 -5.09 12.55 -0.23
CA ASN A 170 -4.85 11.46 0.70
C ASN A 170 -4.58 12.00 2.11
N PHE A 171 -5.22 11.36 3.09
CA PHE A 171 -5.12 11.73 4.50
C PHE A 171 -3.69 11.59 5.02
N ILE A 172 -2.92 10.65 4.48
CA ILE A 172 -1.51 10.44 4.86
C ILE A 172 -0.65 11.66 4.49
N SER A 173 -0.87 12.27 3.34
CA SER A 173 -0.24 13.51 2.88
C SER A 173 -0.67 14.67 3.75
N LEU A 174 -1.95 14.72 4.14
CA LEU A 174 -2.44 15.73 5.08
C LEU A 174 -1.73 15.62 6.44
N LEU A 175 -1.50 14.40 6.95
CA LEU A 175 -0.88 14.16 8.25
C LEU A 175 0.65 14.37 8.20
N THR A 176 1.32 13.75 7.22
CA THR A 176 2.79 13.70 7.12
C THR A 176 3.39 14.90 6.38
N GLY A 177 2.61 15.61 5.56
CA GLY A 177 3.12 16.65 4.66
C GLY A 177 3.92 16.11 3.48
N VAL A 178 3.97 14.79 3.28
CA VAL A 178 4.62 14.16 2.13
C VAL A 178 3.72 14.28 0.91
N SER A 179 4.27 14.67 -0.25
CA SER A 179 3.49 14.80 -1.48
C SER A 179 2.93 13.45 -1.96
N HIS A 180 1.73 13.47 -2.55
CA HIS A 180 1.07 12.29 -3.12
C HIS A 180 1.97 11.53 -4.10
N GLU A 181 2.74 12.23 -4.93
CA GLU A 181 3.70 11.63 -5.88
C GLU A 181 4.70 10.69 -5.21
N LYS A 182 5.19 11.04 -4.00
CA LYS A 182 6.11 10.20 -3.23
C LYS A 182 5.39 9.00 -2.62
N LEU A 183 4.12 9.17 -2.23
CA LEU A 183 3.30 8.11 -1.66
C LEU A 183 2.81 7.11 -2.72
N GLN A 184 2.67 7.54 -3.97
CA GLN A 184 2.24 6.70 -5.08
C GLN A 184 3.20 5.52 -5.34
N VAL A 185 4.47 5.65 -4.96
CA VAL A 185 5.43 4.54 -4.95
C VAL A 185 4.90 3.39 -4.08
N TYR A 186 4.43 3.68 -2.87
CA TYR A 186 3.92 2.68 -1.95
C TYR A 186 2.63 2.05 -2.47
N HIS A 187 1.73 2.83 -3.07
CA HIS A 187 0.54 2.29 -3.75
C HIS A 187 0.91 1.22 -4.79
N GLN A 188 1.88 1.51 -5.67
CA GLN A 188 2.29 0.59 -6.74
C GLN A 188 2.92 -0.69 -6.20
N TRP A 189 3.83 -0.59 -5.22
CA TRP A 189 4.50 -1.76 -4.67
C TRP A 189 3.60 -2.61 -3.77
N LEU A 190 2.75 -1.96 -2.95
CA LEU A 190 1.77 -2.68 -2.13
C LEU A 190 0.70 -3.37 -2.97
N ALA A 191 0.26 -2.79 -4.10
CA ALA A 191 -0.66 -3.46 -5.03
C ALA A 191 -0.04 -4.73 -5.64
N ARG A 192 1.24 -4.68 -6.05
CA ARG A 192 1.96 -5.86 -6.55
C ARG A 192 2.15 -6.91 -5.45
N PHE A 193 2.42 -6.47 -4.22
CA PHE A 193 2.54 -7.37 -3.08
C PHE A 193 1.19 -8.01 -2.71
N MET A 194 0.10 -7.25 -2.83
CA MET A 194 -1.25 -7.78 -2.66
C MET A 194 -1.56 -8.84 -3.73
N LEU A 195 -1.16 -8.64 -4.99
CA LEU A 195 -1.28 -9.66 -6.04
C LEU A 195 -0.46 -10.92 -5.70
N PHE A 196 0.76 -10.77 -5.18
CA PHE A 196 1.55 -11.90 -4.69
C PHE A 196 0.83 -12.67 -3.58
N LEU A 197 0.35 -11.98 -2.53
CA LEU A 197 -0.39 -12.60 -1.43
C LEU A 197 -1.70 -13.23 -1.91
N ALA A 198 -2.42 -12.59 -2.83
CA ALA A 198 -3.62 -13.14 -3.44
C ALA A 198 -3.31 -14.41 -4.25
N THR A 199 -2.15 -14.47 -4.91
CA THR A 199 -1.71 -15.69 -5.60
C THR A 199 -1.40 -16.80 -4.61
N VAL A 200 -0.70 -16.50 -3.51
CA VAL A 200 -0.48 -17.46 -2.41
C VAL A 200 -1.80 -17.89 -1.75
N HIS A 201 -2.81 -17.02 -1.72
CA HIS A 201 -4.15 -17.34 -1.24
C HIS A 201 -4.89 -18.31 -2.17
N VAL A 202 -4.83 -18.11 -3.48
CA VAL A 202 -5.54 -18.93 -4.47
C VAL A 202 -4.93 -20.33 -4.61
N ILE A 203 -3.60 -20.47 -4.54
CA ILE A 203 -2.91 -21.75 -4.79
C ILE A 203 -3.47 -22.90 -3.91
N PRO A 204 -3.63 -22.76 -2.58
CA PRO A 204 -4.17 -23.85 -1.78
C PRO A 204 -5.63 -24.21 -2.09
N PHE A 205 -6.45 -23.25 -2.50
CA PHE A 205 -7.84 -23.51 -2.92
C PHE A 205 -7.93 -24.27 -4.24
N ILE A 206 -6.87 -24.28 -5.05
CA ILE A 206 -6.76 -25.12 -6.25
C ILE A 206 -6.13 -26.47 -5.90
N TYR A 207 -5.00 -26.45 -5.19
CA TYR A 207 -4.18 -27.64 -4.95
C TYR A 207 -4.90 -28.68 -4.10
N GLN A 208 -5.52 -28.29 -2.98
CA GLN A 208 -6.07 -29.23 -2.02
C GLN A 208 -7.27 -30.04 -2.60
N PRO A 209 -8.31 -29.42 -3.19
CA PRO A 209 -9.40 -30.18 -3.82
C PRO A 209 -8.93 -31.04 -4.99
N LEU A 210 -7.92 -30.58 -5.75
CA LEU A 210 -7.35 -31.33 -6.86
C LEU A 210 -6.60 -32.58 -6.38
N ALA A 211 -5.85 -32.47 -5.29
CA ALA A 211 -5.11 -33.59 -4.69
C ALA A 211 -6.05 -34.62 -4.04
N GLU A 212 -7.13 -34.17 -3.40
CA GLU A 212 -8.06 -35.04 -2.67
C GLU A 212 -9.11 -35.71 -3.59
N SER A 213 -9.57 -35.03 -4.64
CA SER A 213 -10.74 -35.48 -5.43
C SER A 213 -10.62 -35.22 -6.94
N GLY A 214 -9.41 -34.91 -7.41
CA GLY A 214 -9.13 -34.68 -8.82
C GLY A 214 -9.89 -33.50 -9.43
N ALA A 215 -9.99 -33.47 -10.76
CA ALA A 215 -10.64 -32.38 -11.48
C ALA A 215 -12.14 -32.25 -11.16
N ALA A 216 -12.81 -33.36 -10.82
CA ALA A 216 -14.21 -33.37 -10.44
C ALA A 216 -14.45 -32.65 -9.09
N GLY A 217 -13.60 -32.92 -8.09
CA GLY A 217 -13.65 -32.22 -6.81
C GLY A 217 -13.34 -30.73 -6.93
N LEU A 218 -12.32 -30.38 -7.71
CA LEU A 218 -11.99 -28.98 -8.00
C LEU A 218 -13.18 -28.25 -8.65
N ARG A 219 -13.80 -28.85 -9.66
CA ARG A 219 -15.01 -28.30 -10.29
C ARG A 219 -16.11 -28.11 -9.25
N ASN A 220 -16.35 -29.10 -8.40
CA ASN A 220 -17.39 -28.98 -7.37
C ASN A 220 -17.12 -27.76 -6.48
N VAL A 221 -15.92 -27.62 -5.92
CA VAL A 221 -15.55 -26.51 -5.02
C VAL A 221 -15.73 -25.12 -5.65
N PHE A 222 -15.43 -24.96 -6.94
CA PHE A 222 -15.57 -23.67 -7.62
C PHE A 222 -17.00 -23.36 -8.06
N PHE A 223 -17.80 -24.37 -8.40
CA PHE A 223 -19.15 -24.18 -8.95
C PHE A 223 -20.29 -24.43 -7.94
N SER A 224 -20.02 -25.03 -6.78
CA SER A 224 -21.02 -25.29 -5.74
C SER A 224 -21.28 -24.07 -4.86
N ASP A 225 -20.28 -23.19 -4.69
CA ASP A 225 -20.38 -22.01 -3.84
C ASP A 225 -19.90 -20.75 -4.58
N SER A 226 -20.65 -19.67 -4.35
CA SER A 226 -20.38 -18.32 -4.83
C SER A 226 -19.05 -17.75 -4.34
N ILE A 227 -18.55 -18.14 -3.17
CA ILE A 227 -17.30 -17.59 -2.59
C ILE A 227 -16.12 -17.81 -3.52
N ASN A 228 -15.91 -19.04 -3.99
CA ASN A 228 -14.76 -19.36 -4.85
C ASN A 228 -14.90 -18.73 -6.23
N THR A 229 -16.09 -18.79 -6.83
CA THR A 229 -16.36 -18.14 -8.14
C THR A 229 -16.12 -16.63 -8.08
N THR A 230 -16.68 -15.95 -7.08
CA THR A 230 -16.49 -14.48 -6.93
C THR A 230 -15.05 -14.13 -6.57
N GLY A 231 -14.33 -15.02 -5.87
CA GLY A 231 -12.89 -14.90 -5.62
C GLY A 231 -12.05 -14.93 -6.91
N VAL A 232 -12.41 -15.78 -7.87
CA VAL A 232 -11.77 -15.78 -9.21
C VAL A 232 -11.98 -14.45 -9.90
N VAL A 233 -13.21 -13.92 -9.90
CA VAL A 233 -13.50 -12.61 -10.51
C VAL A 233 -12.67 -11.51 -9.84
N ALA A 234 -12.63 -11.47 -8.50
CA ALA A 234 -11.81 -10.51 -7.75
C ALA A 234 -10.32 -10.64 -8.07
N TYR A 235 -9.79 -11.86 -8.17
CA TYR A 235 -8.40 -12.12 -8.55
C TYR A 235 -8.07 -11.63 -9.96
N VAL A 236 -8.97 -11.89 -10.93
CA VAL A 236 -8.83 -11.39 -12.31
C VAL A 236 -8.84 -9.86 -12.33
N CYS A 237 -9.74 -9.19 -11.59
CA CYS A 237 -9.72 -7.74 -11.47
C CYS A 237 -8.39 -7.23 -10.90
N LEU A 238 -7.88 -7.84 -9.82
CA LEU A 238 -6.58 -7.47 -9.23
C LEU A 238 -5.41 -7.70 -10.19
N PHE A 239 -5.44 -8.77 -10.96
CA PHE A 239 -4.46 -9.07 -12.00
C PHE A 239 -4.48 -8.00 -13.10
N VAL A 240 -5.66 -7.67 -13.63
CA VAL A 240 -5.84 -6.60 -14.64
C VAL A 240 -5.35 -5.27 -14.10
N LEU A 241 -5.73 -4.90 -12.87
CA LEU A 241 -5.28 -3.68 -12.21
C LEU A 241 -3.75 -3.63 -12.12
N SER A 242 -3.10 -4.72 -11.75
CA SER A 242 -1.65 -4.76 -11.56
C SER A 242 -0.89 -4.77 -12.90
N PHE A 243 -1.36 -5.55 -13.86
CA PHE A 243 -0.71 -5.72 -15.17
C PHE A 243 -0.88 -4.48 -16.05
N ALA A 244 -2.10 -3.94 -16.17
CA ALA A 244 -2.35 -2.71 -16.93
C ALA A 244 -1.62 -1.48 -16.32
N SER A 245 -1.28 -1.53 -15.03
CA SER A 245 -0.50 -0.49 -14.34
C SER A 245 1.02 -0.57 -14.56
N MET A 246 1.51 -1.54 -15.33
CA MET A 246 2.95 -1.63 -15.62
C MET A 246 3.45 -0.37 -16.34
N THR A 247 4.64 0.08 -15.95
CA THR A 247 5.24 1.34 -16.44
C THR A 247 5.28 1.40 -17.98
N GLY A 248 5.63 0.30 -18.66
CA GLY A 248 5.69 0.26 -20.12
C GLY A 248 4.34 0.44 -20.83
N ILE A 249 3.24 -0.05 -20.24
CA ILE A 249 1.88 0.12 -20.79
C ILE A 249 1.39 1.54 -20.51
N ARG A 250 1.51 1.98 -19.25
CA ARG A 250 1.04 3.30 -18.80
C ARG A 250 1.75 4.46 -19.50
N GLU A 251 3.04 4.32 -19.80
CA GLU A 251 3.80 5.35 -20.54
C GLU A 251 3.35 5.50 -22.00
N ARG A 252 2.70 4.48 -22.58
CA ARG A 252 2.24 4.48 -23.98
C ARG A 252 0.76 4.77 -24.15
N CYS A 253 -0.07 4.27 -23.25
CA CYS A 253 -1.53 4.33 -23.35
C CYS A 253 -2.12 4.83 -22.03
N TYR A 254 -1.73 6.04 -21.60
CA TYR A 254 -2.13 6.59 -20.29
C TYR A 254 -3.65 6.74 -20.14
N GLU A 255 -4.34 7.18 -21.20
CA GLU A 255 -5.80 7.37 -21.18
C GLU A 255 -6.54 6.04 -21.01
N LEU A 256 -6.12 5.00 -21.76
CA LEU A 256 -6.67 3.65 -21.64
C LEU A 256 -6.39 3.06 -20.25
N PHE A 257 -5.18 3.27 -19.72
CA PHE A 257 -4.84 2.88 -18.36
C PHE A 257 -5.83 3.48 -17.35
N LEU A 258 -6.09 4.79 -17.42
CA LEU A 258 -7.00 5.45 -16.49
C LEU A 258 -8.44 4.96 -16.65
N LEU A 259 -8.90 4.80 -17.89
CA LEU A 259 -10.24 4.34 -18.24
C LEU A 259 -10.53 2.93 -17.72
N ILE A 260 -9.54 2.03 -17.74
CA ILE A 260 -9.69 0.67 -17.21
C ILE A 260 -9.49 0.65 -15.69
N HIS A 261 -8.50 1.37 -15.17
CA HIS A 261 -8.06 1.21 -13.79
C HIS A 261 -9.11 1.64 -12.76
N ILE A 262 -9.81 2.76 -12.97
CA ILE A 262 -10.81 3.25 -12.00
C ILE A 262 -12.05 2.35 -11.94
N PRO A 263 -12.71 2.00 -13.06
CA PRO A 263 -13.87 1.10 -13.03
C PRO A 263 -13.51 -0.28 -12.49
N VAL A 264 -12.38 -0.86 -12.90
CA VAL A 264 -11.96 -2.18 -12.42
C VAL A 264 -11.60 -2.14 -10.93
N ALA A 265 -11.08 -1.03 -10.40
CA ALA A 265 -10.86 -0.88 -8.96
C ALA A 265 -12.18 -0.87 -8.18
N ILE A 266 -13.19 -0.13 -8.65
CA ILE A 266 -14.52 -0.11 -8.04
C ILE A 266 -15.16 -1.50 -8.09
N LEU A 267 -15.10 -2.17 -9.24
CA LEU A 267 -15.59 -3.55 -9.39
C LEU A 267 -14.86 -4.51 -8.46
N PHE A 268 -13.53 -4.42 -8.39
CA PHE A 268 -12.72 -5.23 -7.47
C PHE A 268 -13.19 -5.06 -6.02
N LEU A 269 -13.36 -3.82 -5.54
CA LEU A 269 -13.87 -3.55 -4.20
C LEU A 269 -15.27 -4.15 -4.00
N GLY A 270 -16.17 -4.00 -4.96
CA GLY A 270 -17.52 -4.57 -4.93
C GLY A 270 -17.51 -6.10 -4.83
N TYR A 271 -16.75 -6.77 -5.70
CA TYR A 271 -16.61 -8.23 -5.66
C TYR A 271 -15.94 -8.73 -4.38
N MET A 272 -15.04 -7.95 -3.76
CA MET A 272 -14.46 -8.32 -2.47
C MET A 272 -15.52 -8.36 -1.34
N PHE A 273 -16.56 -7.52 -1.37
CA PHE A 273 -17.66 -7.62 -0.39
C PHE A 273 -18.43 -8.94 -0.52
N VAL A 274 -18.71 -9.36 -1.76
CA VAL A 274 -19.43 -10.60 -2.07
C VAL A 274 -18.55 -11.82 -1.81
N HIS A 275 -17.27 -11.77 -2.17
CA HIS A 275 -16.32 -12.86 -1.96
C HIS A 275 -16.06 -13.12 -0.48
N CYS A 276 -15.89 -12.07 0.32
CA CYS A 276 -15.55 -12.25 1.73
C CYS A 276 -16.74 -12.58 2.64
N GLN A 277 -17.99 -12.28 2.25
CA GLN A 277 -19.22 -12.60 3.01
C GLN A 277 -19.15 -12.35 4.54
N ALA A 278 -18.50 -11.27 4.97
CA ALA A 278 -18.23 -10.93 6.38
C ALA A 278 -17.37 -11.95 7.18
N LEU A 279 -16.84 -12.99 6.53
CA LEU A 279 -15.98 -14.00 7.15
C LEU A 279 -14.72 -13.36 7.74
N LEU A 280 -14.26 -13.87 8.88
CA LEU A 280 -13.05 -13.41 9.58
C LEU A 280 -13.02 -11.88 9.85
N THR A 281 -14.19 -11.26 10.02
CA THR A 281 -14.33 -9.80 10.20
C THR A 281 -13.84 -8.95 9.02
N SER A 282 -13.72 -9.57 7.84
CA SER A 282 -13.25 -8.97 6.58
C SER A 282 -13.93 -7.66 6.23
N TRP A 283 -15.24 -7.56 6.48
CA TRP A 283 -16.04 -6.35 6.23
C TRP A 283 -15.52 -5.11 6.94
N ARG A 284 -14.85 -5.24 8.09
CA ARG A 284 -14.24 -4.08 8.77
C ARG A 284 -13.16 -3.43 7.90
N TYR A 285 -12.35 -4.24 7.21
CA TYR A 285 -11.32 -3.75 6.30
C TYR A 285 -11.93 -3.18 5.01
N LEU A 286 -12.98 -3.81 4.49
CA LEU A 286 -13.65 -3.36 3.27
C LEU A 286 -14.41 -2.05 3.48
N TRP A 287 -15.17 -1.92 4.57
CA TRP A 287 -15.82 -0.67 4.95
C TRP A 287 -14.82 0.44 5.24
N ALA A 288 -13.69 0.13 5.90
CA ALA A 288 -12.62 1.10 6.08
C ALA A 288 -12.04 1.57 4.73
N THR A 289 -11.81 0.64 3.80
CA THR A 289 -11.34 0.94 2.43
C THR A 289 -12.33 1.84 1.69
N ALA A 290 -13.61 1.47 1.70
CA ALA A 290 -14.68 2.23 1.05
C ALA A 290 -14.83 3.63 1.65
N ALA A 291 -14.89 3.75 2.98
CA ALA A 291 -15.03 5.02 3.66
C ALA A 291 -13.85 5.97 3.38
N LEU A 292 -12.62 5.45 3.45
CA LEU A 292 -11.42 6.25 3.17
C LEU A 292 -11.35 6.69 1.72
N TYR A 293 -11.69 5.82 0.77
CA TYR A 293 -11.73 6.17 -0.65
C TYR A 293 -12.82 7.21 -0.94
N MET A 294 -14.04 7.01 -0.43
CA MET A 294 -15.14 7.95 -0.62
C MET A 294 -14.85 9.32 0.01
N LEU A 295 -14.22 9.35 1.18
CA LEU A 295 -13.77 10.60 1.79
C LEU A 295 -12.75 11.32 0.90
N SER A 296 -11.78 10.58 0.35
CA SER A 296 -10.81 11.14 -0.60
C SER A 296 -11.46 11.71 -1.85
N VAL A 297 -12.47 11.02 -2.41
CA VAL A 297 -13.25 11.51 -3.57
C VAL A 297 -14.05 12.75 -3.20
N PHE A 298 -14.74 12.74 -2.06
CA PHE A 298 -15.53 13.87 -1.56
C PHE A 298 -14.67 15.11 -1.32
N LEU A 299 -13.55 14.99 -0.63
CA LEU A 299 -12.64 16.11 -0.37
C LEU A 299 -12.04 16.66 -1.67
N ARG A 300 -11.72 15.79 -2.64
CA ARG A 300 -11.29 16.22 -3.97
C ARG A 300 -12.38 17.03 -4.67
N PHE A 301 -13.62 16.55 -4.63
CA PHE A 301 -14.74 17.25 -5.25
C PHE A 301 -15.01 18.60 -4.56
N ALA A 302 -15.02 18.64 -3.23
CA ALA A 302 -15.21 19.86 -2.45
C ALA A 302 -14.11 20.90 -2.72
N THR A 303 -12.84 20.49 -2.77
CA THR A 303 -11.72 21.39 -3.10
C THR A 303 -11.81 21.92 -4.54
N GLN A 304 -12.25 21.09 -5.50
CA GLN A 304 -12.48 21.53 -6.87
C GLN A 304 -13.62 22.56 -6.98
N LEU A 305 -14.71 22.36 -6.24
CA LEU A 305 -15.83 23.32 -6.18
C LEU A 305 -15.42 24.64 -5.53
N GLN A 306 -14.73 24.59 -4.38
CA GLN A 306 -14.26 25.80 -3.68
C GLN A 306 -13.30 26.64 -4.53
N GLN A 307 -12.55 26.00 -5.42
CA GLN A 307 -11.60 26.69 -6.29
C GLN A 307 -12.24 27.28 -7.57
N ASN A 308 -13.58 27.24 -7.72
CA ASN A 308 -14.34 27.78 -8.87
C ASN A 308 -13.75 27.42 -10.25
N SER A 309 -13.05 26.28 -10.34
CA SER A 309 -12.28 25.86 -11.52
C SER A 309 -12.70 24.48 -12.00
N PHE A 310 -13.97 24.11 -11.78
CA PHE A 310 -14.50 22.91 -12.44
C PHE A 310 -14.55 23.10 -13.98
N LEU A 311 -14.68 24.35 -14.44
CA LEU A 311 -14.77 24.73 -15.87
C LEU A 311 -13.85 25.90 -16.28
N SER A 312 -13.02 26.41 -15.37
CA SER A 312 -12.17 27.56 -15.68
C SER A 312 -10.94 27.10 -16.46
N LEU A 313 -11.03 27.18 -17.78
CA LEU A 313 -9.91 26.98 -18.69
C LEU A 313 -9.03 28.23 -18.67
N ALA A 314 -7.90 28.15 -17.95
CA ALA A 314 -6.89 29.19 -18.00
C ALA A 314 -6.05 29.07 -19.29
N LYS A 315 -5.80 30.19 -19.97
CA LYS A 315 -4.85 30.22 -21.09
C LYS A 315 -3.45 29.92 -20.56
N CYS A 316 -2.76 29.00 -21.22
CA CYS A 316 -1.40 28.60 -20.88
C CYS A 316 -0.49 28.82 -22.09
N ARG A 317 0.61 29.56 -21.88
CA ARG A 317 1.69 29.71 -22.85
C ARG A 317 2.82 28.74 -22.51
N ILE A 318 3.24 27.96 -23.50
CA ILE A 318 4.25 26.92 -23.36
C ILE A 318 5.50 27.36 -24.13
N GLU A 319 6.64 27.40 -23.47
CA GLU A 319 7.95 27.69 -24.07
C GLU A 319 8.89 26.50 -23.86
N ALA A 320 9.53 26.04 -24.94
CA ALA A 320 10.61 25.05 -24.84
C ALA A 320 11.90 25.77 -24.44
N LEU A 321 12.54 25.29 -23.37
CA LEU A 321 13.83 25.78 -22.89
C LEU A 321 14.95 24.78 -23.25
N PRO A 322 16.20 25.25 -23.41
CA PRO A 322 17.35 24.38 -23.58
C PRO A 322 17.45 23.33 -22.45
N GLY A 323 17.88 22.11 -22.79
CA GLY A 323 18.01 21.01 -21.84
C GLY A 323 16.75 20.15 -21.65
N GLY A 324 15.77 20.23 -22.57
CA GLY A 324 14.54 19.42 -22.52
C GLY A 324 13.56 19.87 -21.43
N LEU A 325 13.66 21.13 -21.01
CA LEU A 325 12.77 21.74 -20.04
C LEU A 325 11.63 22.46 -20.76
N THR A 326 10.44 22.44 -20.15
CA THR A 326 9.27 23.14 -20.66
C THR A 326 8.80 24.13 -19.61
N LYS A 327 8.79 25.42 -19.95
CA LYS A 327 8.22 26.46 -19.12
C LYS A 327 6.76 26.66 -19.50
N MET A 328 5.88 26.59 -18.51
CA MET A 328 4.45 26.81 -18.68
C MET A 328 4.04 28.04 -17.88
N THR A 329 3.61 29.09 -18.57
CA THR A 329 3.07 30.31 -17.96
C THR A 329 1.55 30.23 -18.03
N VAL A 330 0.88 30.23 -16.89
CA VAL A 330 -0.58 30.13 -16.78
C VAL A 330 -1.12 31.45 -16.23
N GLU A 331 -2.06 32.06 -16.93
CA GLU A 331 -2.78 33.22 -16.42
C GLU A 331 -3.77 32.75 -15.34
N SER A 332 -3.62 33.24 -14.12
CA SER A 332 -4.42 32.76 -12.98
C SER A 332 -4.77 33.89 -12.04
N ALA A 333 -6.01 33.90 -11.56
CA ALA A 333 -6.46 34.77 -10.47
C ALA A 333 -6.12 34.21 -9.07
N LEU A 334 -5.46 33.04 -8.99
CA LEU A 334 -5.10 32.42 -7.73
C LEU A 334 -4.04 33.26 -6.99
N ARG A 335 -4.15 33.30 -5.66
CA ARG A 335 -3.12 33.87 -4.78
C ARG A 335 -2.33 32.73 -4.15
N TRP A 336 -1.01 32.78 -4.21
CA TRP A 336 -0.13 31.75 -3.64
C TRP A 336 1.01 32.34 -2.83
N ARG A 337 1.64 31.49 -2.00
CA ARG A 337 2.85 31.79 -1.24
C ARG A 337 4.05 31.06 -1.84
N PRO A 338 5.29 31.56 -1.64
CA PRO A 338 6.49 30.86 -2.08
C PRO A 338 6.54 29.42 -1.55
N GLY A 339 6.86 28.47 -2.43
CA GLY A 339 6.94 27.04 -2.10
C GLY A 339 5.63 26.25 -2.16
N GLN A 340 4.53 26.86 -2.61
CA GLN A 340 3.29 26.13 -2.92
C GLN A 340 3.34 25.47 -4.30
N HIS A 341 2.55 24.42 -4.47
CA HIS A 341 2.43 23.67 -5.73
C HIS A 341 0.97 23.65 -6.19
N VAL A 342 0.76 23.68 -7.50
CA VAL A 342 -0.56 23.57 -8.14
C VAL A 342 -0.59 22.33 -9.01
N SER A 343 -1.71 21.61 -8.98
CA SER A 343 -1.97 20.52 -9.92
C SER A 343 -2.72 21.06 -11.13
N SER A 344 -2.11 21.00 -12.31
CA SER A 344 -2.79 21.30 -13.58
C SER A 344 -3.15 20.01 -14.31
N CYS A 345 -4.22 20.05 -15.10
CA CYS A 345 -4.56 19.01 -16.06
C CYS A 345 -4.64 19.65 -17.44
N ARG A 346 -3.89 19.12 -18.40
CA ARG A 346 -4.00 19.54 -19.80
C ARG A 346 -5.22 18.87 -20.40
N GLN A 347 -6.10 19.66 -21.01
CA GLN A 347 -7.14 19.15 -21.89
C GLN A 347 -6.59 19.23 -23.31
N SER A 348 -6.29 18.07 -23.90
CA SER A 348 -5.91 17.98 -25.31
C SER A 348 -7.20 18.07 -26.11
N TYR A 349 -7.31 19.09 -26.96
CA TYR A 349 -8.32 19.16 -28.02
C TYR A 349 -7.76 18.53 -29.29
#